data_AF-A0A972X1X8-F1
#
_entry.id   AF-A0A972X1X8-F1
#
_cell.length_a   1.000
_cell.length_b   1.000
_cell.length_c   1.000
_cell.angle_alpha   90.00
_cell.angle_beta   90.00
_cell.angle_gamma   90.00
#
_symmetry.space_group_name_H-M   'P 1'
#
loop_
_entity.id
_entity.type
_entity.pdbx_description
1 polymer ?
#
loop_
_entity_poly.entity_id
_entity_poly.type
_entity_poly.pdbx_seq_one_letter_code
_entity_poly.pdbx_strand_id
1 'polypeptide(L)'
;MKQFFTFLLVATLSAQSLAGNFKDLYEEHYFNHYVPRQCGKNVLNFVKAVKQLQGDVGRLYVVTIVNKGFSVFGMVNAEKARGERFRSPADVEANWYYHAFVLDDSGLVYDFDFGTTPRVISMEEYLEDMFLDEPECKKPTSGRFCAGRATKLKDYEFSSISATQAIKGQSERVKEATMSKVAHDWKVLIN
;
A
#
# COMPACT_ATOMS: atom_id res chain seq x y z
N MET A 1 47.20 -49.18 -7.28
CA MET A 1 46.04 -48.71 -6.50
C MET A 1 45.98 -47.19 -6.60
N LYS A 2 45.07 -46.64 -7.41
CA LYS A 2 44.83 -45.19 -7.52
C LYS A 2 43.34 -44.96 -7.36
N GLN A 3 42.93 -44.50 -6.18
CA GLN A 3 41.55 -44.10 -5.91
C GLN A 3 41.30 -42.73 -6.56
N PHE A 4 40.45 -42.71 -7.58
CA PHE A 4 39.88 -41.48 -8.11
C PHE A 4 38.79 -41.01 -7.16
N PHE A 5 39.06 -39.94 -6.40
CA PHE A 5 38.04 -39.21 -5.66
C PHE A 5 37.34 -38.25 -6.64
N THR A 6 36.20 -38.68 -7.16
CA THR A 6 35.28 -37.79 -7.88
C THR A 6 34.61 -36.90 -6.84
N PHE A 7 35.09 -35.66 -6.70
CA PHE A 7 34.39 -34.62 -5.97
C PHE A 7 33.12 -34.26 -6.75
N LEU A 8 32.00 -34.86 -6.36
CA LEU A 8 30.68 -34.44 -6.80
C LEU A 8 30.41 -33.08 -6.13
N LEU A 9 30.75 -32.00 -6.84
CA LEU A 9 30.36 -30.65 -6.48
C LEU A 9 28.84 -30.56 -6.66
N VAL A 10 28.10 -31.03 -5.65
CA VAL A 10 26.68 -30.74 -5.50
C VAL A 10 26.63 -29.24 -5.25
N ALA A 11 26.49 -28.49 -6.35
CA ALA A 11 26.02 -27.12 -6.31
C ALA A 11 24.63 -27.18 -5.67
N THR A 12 24.62 -27.10 -4.35
CA THR A 12 23.50 -26.58 -3.60
C THR A 12 23.31 -25.16 -4.12
N LEU A 13 22.58 -25.03 -5.22
CA LEU A 13 21.78 -23.84 -5.44
C LEU A 13 20.91 -23.78 -4.20
N SER A 14 21.40 -23.01 -3.25
CA SER A 14 20.63 -22.40 -2.20
C SER A 14 19.38 -21.89 -2.88
N ALA A 15 18.28 -22.62 -2.72
CA ALA A 15 16.95 -22.09 -2.91
C ALA A 15 16.81 -20.99 -1.85
N GLN A 16 17.47 -19.86 -2.08
CA GLN A 16 17.15 -18.61 -1.44
C GLN A 16 15.68 -18.43 -1.79
N SER A 17 14.89 -18.44 -0.74
CA SER A 17 13.45 -18.52 -0.79
C SER A 17 12.92 -17.58 -1.86
N LEU A 18 12.32 -18.16 -2.89
CA LEU A 18 11.41 -17.52 -3.84
C LEU A 18 10.12 -17.03 -3.13
N ALA A 19 10.16 -16.82 -1.81
CA ALA A 19 9.25 -15.96 -1.07
C ALA A 19 9.59 -14.51 -1.44
N GLY A 20 9.42 -14.19 -2.73
CA GLY A 20 9.88 -12.96 -3.34
C GLY A 20 9.26 -11.78 -2.61
N ASN A 21 10.11 -10.88 -2.15
CA ASN A 21 9.71 -9.52 -1.91
C ASN A 21 9.14 -9.01 -3.24
N PHE A 22 7.88 -8.55 -3.25
CA PHE A 22 7.23 -8.08 -4.48
C PHE A 22 7.78 -6.73 -4.98
N LYS A 23 8.84 -6.23 -4.34
CA LYS A 23 9.50 -4.94 -4.59
C LYS A 23 9.85 -4.73 -6.05
N ASP A 24 10.60 -5.63 -6.69
CA ASP A 24 11.07 -5.39 -8.07
C ASP A 24 9.88 -5.20 -9.04
N LEU A 25 8.85 -6.05 -8.91
CA LEU A 25 7.64 -5.95 -9.71
C LEU A 25 6.81 -4.71 -9.35
N TYR A 26 6.78 -4.33 -8.07
CA TYR A 26 6.13 -3.10 -7.63
C TYR A 26 6.83 -1.87 -8.21
N GLU A 27 8.17 -1.81 -8.19
CA GLU A 27 8.95 -0.72 -8.75
C GLU A 27 8.71 -0.58 -10.26
N GLU A 28 8.70 -1.69 -11.00
CA GLU A 28 8.36 -1.71 -12.43
C GLU A 28 6.95 -1.15 -12.66
N HIS A 29 5.95 -1.67 -11.94
CA HIS A 29 4.57 -1.22 -12.05
C HIS A 29 4.39 0.24 -11.66
N TYR A 30 5.12 0.69 -10.65
CA TYR A 30 5.06 2.05 -10.13
C TYR A 30 5.44 3.06 -11.21
N PHE A 31 6.45 2.78 -12.03
CA PHE A 31 6.87 3.66 -13.10
C PHE A 31 6.05 3.50 -14.39
N ASN A 32 5.74 2.26 -14.79
CA ASN A 32 5.22 1.98 -16.13
C ASN A 32 3.70 1.90 -16.22
N HIS A 33 3.01 1.65 -15.11
CA HIS A 33 1.58 1.30 -15.10
C HIS A 33 0.72 2.16 -14.20
N TYR A 34 1.29 3.22 -13.63
CA TYR A 34 0.55 4.16 -12.79
C TYR A 34 -0.45 4.99 -13.58
N VAL A 35 -1.65 5.11 -13.02
CA VAL A 35 -2.70 6.00 -13.49
C VAL A 35 -3.02 7.01 -12.39
N PRO A 36 -2.84 8.33 -12.65
CA PRO A 36 -3.14 9.38 -11.68
C PRO A 36 -4.57 9.32 -11.15
N ARG A 37 -4.73 9.57 -9.84
CA ARG A 37 -6.03 9.59 -9.13
C ARG A 37 -6.81 8.26 -9.21
N GLN A 38 -6.16 7.15 -9.54
CA GLN A 38 -6.77 5.82 -9.63
C GLN A 38 -6.03 4.80 -8.75
N CYS A 39 -5.78 5.13 -7.47
CA CYS A 39 -5.09 4.26 -6.51
C CYS A 39 -5.64 2.83 -6.50
N GLY A 40 -6.98 2.66 -6.47
CA GLY A 40 -7.64 1.36 -6.57
C GLY A 40 -7.33 0.58 -7.85
N LYS A 41 -7.16 1.25 -9.00
CA LYS A 41 -6.75 0.60 -10.26
C LYS A 41 -5.27 0.22 -10.23
N ASN A 42 -4.42 1.08 -9.68
CA ASN A 42 -2.99 0.85 -9.60
C ASN A 42 -2.69 -0.40 -8.76
N VAL A 43 -3.28 -0.50 -7.56
CA VAL A 43 -3.15 -1.69 -6.71
C VAL A 43 -3.71 -2.95 -7.36
N LEU A 44 -4.86 -2.87 -8.03
CA LEU A 44 -5.46 -4.02 -8.71
C LEU A 44 -4.63 -4.51 -9.90
N ASN A 45 -4.05 -3.60 -10.68
CA ASN A 45 -3.17 -3.96 -11.78
C ASN A 45 -1.89 -4.65 -11.27
N PHE A 46 -1.33 -4.16 -10.18
CA PHE A 46 -0.16 -4.76 -9.55
C PHE A 46 -0.44 -6.18 -9.04
N VAL A 47 -1.49 -6.39 -8.23
CA VAL A 47 -1.79 -7.74 -7.73
C VAL A 47 -2.15 -8.73 -8.85
N LYS A 48 -2.75 -8.26 -9.95
CA LYS A 48 -2.97 -9.10 -11.14
C LYS A 48 -1.66 -9.51 -11.81
N ALA A 49 -0.71 -8.59 -11.91
CA ALA A 49 0.60 -8.90 -12.48
C ALA A 49 1.39 -9.87 -11.59
N VAL A 50 1.34 -9.69 -10.25
CA VAL A 50 1.90 -10.67 -9.32
C VAL A 50 1.28 -12.05 -9.56
N LYS A 51 -0.06 -12.12 -9.65
CA LYS A 51 -0.75 -13.39 -9.93
C LYS A 51 -0.32 -14.02 -11.25
N GLN A 52 -0.13 -13.22 -12.29
CA GLN A 52 0.26 -13.68 -13.61
C GLN A 52 1.72 -14.20 -13.64
N LEU A 53 2.64 -13.51 -12.96
CA LEU A 53 4.08 -13.80 -13.04
C LEU A 53 4.55 -14.81 -12.00
N GLN A 54 4.05 -14.69 -10.77
CA GLN A 54 4.49 -15.51 -9.63
C GLN A 54 3.49 -16.63 -9.30
N GLY A 55 2.31 -16.63 -9.92
CA GLY A 55 1.30 -17.68 -9.74
C GLY A 55 0.55 -17.65 -8.42
N ASP A 56 1.04 -16.93 -7.41
CA ASP A 56 0.42 -16.82 -6.09
C ASP A 56 0.36 -15.37 -5.58
N VAL A 57 -0.79 -15.01 -5.00
CA VAL A 57 -1.07 -13.73 -4.33
C VAL A 57 -1.68 -13.94 -2.94
N GLY A 58 -1.65 -15.17 -2.42
CA GLY A 58 -2.23 -15.51 -1.12
C GLY A 58 -1.62 -14.73 0.04
N ARG A 59 -0.41 -14.22 -0.14
CA ARG A 59 0.34 -13.39 0.82
C ARG A 59 0.08 -11.89 0.70
N LEU A 60 -0.77 -11.46 -0.23
CA LEU A 60 -1.06 -10.05 -0.49
C LEU A 60 -2.48 -9.68 -0.07
N TYR A 61 -2.61 -8.48 0.46
CA TYR A 61 -3.85 -7.85 0.87
C TYR A 61 -3.98 -6.49 0.20
N VAL A 62 -5.15 -6.18 -0.33
CA VAL A 62 -5.48 -4.81 -0.75
C VAL A 62 -6.10 -4.11 0.44
N VAL A 63 -5.43 -3.07 0.93
CA VAL A 63 -5.88 -2.25 2.04
C VAL A 63 -6.48 -0.98 1.49
N THR A 64 -7.59 -0.55 2.09
CA THR A 64 -8.27 0.69 1.74
C THR A 64 -8.45 1.54 2.99
N ILE A 65 -8.30 2.84 2.80
CA ILE A 65 -8.49 3.86 3.83
C ILE A 65 -9.62 4.76 3.37
N VAL A 66 -10.61 4.98 4.22
CA VAL A 66 -11.73 5.89 3.93
C VAL A 66 -11.79 6.97 4.99
N ASN A 67 -11.78 8.23 4.55
CA ASN A 67 -12.03 9.37 5.43
C ASN A 67 -13.53 9.50 5.71
N LYS A 68 -13.92 9.39 6.98
CA LYS A 68 -15.29 9.57 7.47
C LYS A 68 -15.49 10.90 8.18
N GLY A 69 -14.42 11.69 8.38
CA GLY A 69 -14.48 12.98 9.04
C GLY A 69 -14.03 14.14 8.16
N PHE A 70 -13.44 15.14 8.80
CA PHE A 70 -13.05 16.41 8.16
C PHE A 70 -11.54 16.68 8.22
N SER A 71 -10.78 15.79 8.86
CA SER A 71 -9.32 15.83 8.86
C SER A 71 -8.72 15.42 7.51
N VAL A 72 -7.42 15.61 7.35
CA VAL A 72 -6.65 15.19 6.16
C VAL A 72 -5.65 14.10 6.49
N PHE A 73 -5.40 13.29 5.47
CA PHE A 73 -4.47 12.19 5.50
C PHE A 73 -3.13 12.76 5.06
N GLY A 74 -2.11 12.64 5.90
CA GLY A 74 -0.83 13.32 5.74
C GLY A 74 -0.04 12.86 4.51
N MET A 75 1.00 13.64 4.21
CA MET A 75 2.04 13.48 3.18
C MET A 75 1.65 13.19 1.72
N VAL A 76 0.38 13.08 1.36
CA VAL A 76 0.06 12.75 -0.02
C VAL A 76 -1.08 13.58 -0.56
N ASN A 77 -0.77 14.48 -1.48
CA ASN A 77 -1.72 14.88 -2.51
C ASN A 77 -1.44 13.98 -3.71
N ALA A 78 -2.43 13.21 -4.19
CA ALA A 78 -2.21 12.19 -5.24
C ALA A 78 -1.58 12.83 -6.49
N GLU A 79 -1.94 14.10 -6.71
CA GLU A 79 -1.49 14.91 -7.81
C GLU A 79 -0.10 15.50 -7.59
N LYS A 80 0.36 15.65 -6.34
CA LYS A 80 1.69 16.20 -6.01
C LYS A 80 2.72 15.15 -5.59
N ALA A 81 2.31 14.06 -4.95
CA ALA A 81 3.18 12.91 -4.73
C ALA A 81 3.73 12.36 -6.05
N ARG A 82 3.04 12.64 -7.16
CA ARG A 82 3.50 12.38 -8.53
C ARG A 82 3.46 13.62 -9.46
N GLY A 83 3.50 14.82 -8.88
CA GLY A 83 3.35 16.10 -9.60
C GLY A 83 4.45 16.38 -10.64
N GLU A 84 4.00 16.92 -11.79
CA GLU A 84 4.66 17.14 -13.09
C GLU A 84 6.10 16.62 -13.25
N ARG A 85 6.27 15.29 -13.34
CA ARG A 85 7.58 14.61 -13.48
C ARG A 85 8.50 14.76 -12.26
N PHE A 86 8.06 14.27 -11.10
CA PHE A 86 8.93 13.81 -10.00
C PHE A 86 10.01 14.79 -9.49
N ARG A 87 9.75 16.11 -9.45
CA ARG A 87 10.77 17.09 -9.05
C ARG A 87 10.78 17.46 -7.56
N SER A 88 9.66 17.34 -6.84
CA SER A 88 9.60 17.66 -5.41
C SER A 88 8.48 16.88 -4.68
N PRO A 89 8.66 16.54 -3.39
CA PRO A 89 7.59 16.02 -2.53
C PRO A 89 6.41 17.00 -2.41
N ALA A 90 5.24 16.49 -2.02
CA ALA A 90 4.07 17.31 -1.78
C ALA A 90 4.32 18.29 -0.61
N ASP A 91 4.06 19.58 -0.85
CA ASP A 91 4.20 20.68 0.11
C ASP A 91 2.87 21.10 0.77
N VAL A 92 1.76 20.46 0.36
CA VAL A 92 0.40 20.76 0.85
C VAL A 92 -0.40 19.46 0.97
N GLU A 93 -1.03 19.24 2.12
CA GLU A 93 -1.96 18.14 2.36
C GLU A 93 -3.24 18.30 1.52
N ALA A 94 -3.76 17.18 1.02
CA ALA A 94 -5.05 17.15 0.34
C ALA A 94 -6.00 16.24 1.12
N ASN A 95 -7.29 16.58 1.10
CA ASN A 95 -8.30 15.68 1.66
C ASN A 95 -8.58 14.55 0.66
N TRP A 96 -8.27 13.32 1.05
CA TRP A 96 -8.64 12.13 0.30
C TRP A 96 -9.78 11.46 1.01
N TYR A 97 -10.91 11.36 0.31
CA TYR A 97 -12.03 10.56 0.80
C TYR A 97 -11.69 9.06 0.80
N TYR A 98 -10.84 8.61 -0.12
CA TYR A 98 -10.53 7.20 -0.33
C TYR A 98 -9.08 7.03 -0.80
N HIS A 99 -8.37 6.07 -0.23
CA HIS A 99 -7.05 5.63 -0.66
C HIS A 99 -6.92 4.11 -0.64
N ALA A 100 -6.02 3.56 -1.45
CA ALA A 100 -5.74 2.12 -1.48
C ALA A 100 -4.26 1.83 -1.72
N PHE A 101 -3.73 0.83 -1.00
CA PHE A 101 -2.37 0.31 -1.13
C PHE A 101 -2.36 -1.21 -0.97
N VAL A 102 -1.23 -1.86 -1.25
CA VAL A 102 -1.05 -3.31 -1.02
C VAL A 102 -0.19 -3.54 0.22
N LEU A 103 -0.55 -4.54 1.01
CA LEU A 103 0.18 -5.00 2.19
C LEU A 103 0.51 -6.48 2.00
N ASP A 104 1.72 -6.91 2.33
CA ASP A 104 2.06 -8.34 2.39
C ASP A 104 1.96 -8.93 3.80
N ASP A 105 2.06 -10.25 3.91
CA ASP A 105 2.01 -10.99 5.17
C ASP A 105 3.23 -10.77 6.08
N SER A 106 4.27 -10.09 5.59
CA SER A 106 5.42 -9.62 6.36
C SER A 106 5.26 -8.20 6.89
N GLY A 107 4.14 -7.53 6.59
CA GLY A 107 3.84 -6.18 7.05
C GLY A 107 4.44 -5.07 6.19
N LEU A 108 4.85 -5.37 4.94
CA LEU A 108 5.40 -4.39 4.01
C LEU A 108 4.31 -3.74 3.15
N VAL A 109 4.39 -2.43 3.02
CA VAL A 109 3.45 -1.58 2.28
C VAL A 109 3.99 -1.26 0.88
N TYR A 110 3.11 -1.42 -0.11
CA TYR A 110 3.31 -1.09 -1.51
C TYR A 110 2.25 -0.08 -1.93
N ASP A 111 2.58 1.21 -1.81
CA ASP A 111 1.67 2.31 -2.10
C ASP A 111 2.16 3.11 -3.32
N PHE A 112 1.31 3.23 -4.33
CA PHE A 112 1.62 3.90 -5.59
C PHE A 112 1.63 5.42 -5.50
N ASP A 113 1.13 5.95 -4.38
CA ASP A 113 1.01 7.38 -4.14
C ASP A 113 1.86 7.84 -2.94
N PHE A 114 2.55 6.98 -2.20
CA PHE A 114 3.31 7.34 -0.98
C PHE A 114 4.57 8.23 -1.18
N GLY A 115 4.81 8.72 -2.38
CA GLY A 115 5.92 9.61 -2.69
C GLY A 115 6.25 9.64 -4.17
N THR A 116 7.38 10.26 -4.53
CA THR A 116 7.89 10.40 -5.91
C THR A 116 8.78 9.25 -6.37
N THR A 117 9.16 8.34 -5.46
CA THR A 117 9.94 7.15 -5.75
C THR A 117 9.25 5.95 -5.09
N PRO A 118 9.28 4.76 -5.71
CA PRO A 118 8.72 3.58 -5.08
C PRO A 118 9.47 3.29 -3.78
N ARG A 119 8.73 3.14 -2.69
CA ARG A 119 9.25 2.77 -1.37
C ARG A 119 8.43 1.58 -0.88
N VAL A 120 9.14 0.55 -0.42
CA VAL A 120 8.54 -0.58 0.29
C VAL A 120 9.00 -0.46 1.73
N ILE A 121 8.07 -0.14 2.62
CA ILE A 121 8.34 0.17 4.03
C ILE A 121 7.42 -0.62 4.94
N SER A 122 7.72 -0.66 6.23
CA SER A 122 6.83 -1.30 7.20
C SER A 122 5.52 -0.52 7.34
N MET A 123 4.46 -1.20 7.74
CA MET A 123 3.17 -0.56 8.08
C MET A 123 3.32 0.47 9.22
N GLU A 124 4.20 0.22 10.18
CA GLU A 124 4.49 1.15 11.28
C GLU A 124 5.06 2.47 10.75
N GLU A 125 6.16 2.40 9.99
CA GLU A 125 6.77 3.56 9.32
C GLU A 125 5.77 4.27 8.40
N TYR A 126 4.93 3.51 7.68
CA TYR A 126 3.91 4.07 6.80
C TYR A 126 2.87 4.88 7.58
N LEU A 127 2.38 4.37 8.71
CA LEU A 127 1.43 5.08 9.56
C LEU A 127 2.08 6.29 10.25
N GLU A 128 3.35 6.24 10.60
CA GLU A 128 4.07 7.41 11.13
C GLU A 128 4.15 8.53 10.08
N ASP A 129 4.59 8.19 8.87
CA ASP A 129 4.74 9.13 7.75
C ASP A 129 3.38 9.69 7.25
N MET A 130 2.32 8.87 7.26
CA MET A 130 0.99 9.27 6.78
C MET A 130 0.15 10.03 7.80
N PHE A 131 0.44 9.93 9.10
CA PHE A 131 -0.30 10.64 10.14
C PHE A 131 0.55 11.74 10.75
N LEU A 132 0.71 12.85 10.00
CA LEU A 132 1.40 14.04 10.49
C LEU A 132 0.74 14.55 11.79
N ASP A 133 1.58 14.86 12.77
CA ASP A 133 1.23 15.58 14.00
C ASP A 133 0.90 17.05 13.66
N GLU A 134 -0.29 17.27 13.13
CA GLU A 134 -0.86 18.62 13.05
C GLU A 134 -1.18 19.15 14.46
N PRO A 135 -1.08 20.46 14.70
CA PRO A 135 -1.62 21.04 15.92
C PRO A 135 -3.15 20.88 15.96
N GLU A 136 -3.67 20.41 17.09
CA GLU A 136 -5.12 20.40 17.36
C GLU A 136 -5.63 21.83 17.50
N CYS A 137 -6.64 22.23 16.72
CA CYS A 137 -7.29 23.52 16.89
C CYS A 137 -8.69 23.35 17.50
N LYS A 138 -9.11 24.33 18.31
CA LYS A 138 -10.47 24.34 18.87
C LYS A 138 -11.57 24.47 17.80
N LYS A 139 -11.24 25.04 16.64
CA LYS A 139 -12.13 25.20 15.47
C LYS A 139 -11.31 25.19 14.19
N PRO A 140 -11.63 24.33 13.20
CA PRO A 140 -11.04 24.40 11.87
C PRO A 140 -11.33 25.77 11.25
N THR A 141 -10.29 26.47 10.79
CA THR A 141 -10.43 27.67 9.97
C THR A 141 -10.31 27.29 8.50
N SER A 142 -11.11 27.90 7.62
CA SER A 142 -11.03 27.67 6.17
C SER A 142 -9.58 27.76 5.68
N GLY A 143 -9.11 26.72 4.99
CA GLY A 143 -7.75 26.65 4.43
C GLY A 143 -6.64 26.25 5.40
N ARG A 144 -6.95 25.84 6.64
CA ARG A 144 -5.99 25.20 7.56
C ARG A 144 -6.55 23.91 8.12
N PHE A 145 -5.81 22.81 7.92
CA PHE A 145 -6.05 21.55 8.59
C PHE A 145 -5.42 21.62 10.00
N CYS A 146 -6.18 21.19 10.99
CA CYS A 146 -5.75 21.22 12.39
C CYS A 146 -6.55 20.20 13.21
N ALA A 147 -6.38 18.93 12.86
CA ALA A 147 -7.10 17.84 13.50
C ALA A 147 -6.31 17.12 14.60
N GLY A 148 -4.99 17.30 14.71
CA GLY A 148 -4.21 16.48 15.64
C GLY A 148 -4.22 14.99 15.28
N ARG A 149 -3.19 14.24 15.71
CA ARG A 149 -3.08 12.81 15.39
C ARG A 149 -4.25 11.98 15.92
N ALA A 150 -4.72 12.28 17.13
CA ALA A 150 -5.80 11.54 17.78
C ALA A 150 -7.16 11.70 17.06
N THR A 151 -7.47 12.87 16.49
CA THR A 151 -8.70 13.04 15.71
C THR A 151 -8.54 12.47 14.31
N LYS A 152 -7.37 12.64 13.66
CA LYS A 152 -7.07 11.98 12.39
C LYS A 152 -7.32 10.47 12.48
N LEU A 153 -6.76 9.79 13.49
CA LEU A 153 -6.96 8.34 13.67
C LEU A 153 -8.44 7.92 13.84
N LYS A 154 -9.32 8.82 14.30
CA LYS A 154 -10.77 8.56 14.44
C LYS A 154 -11.53 8.79 13.14
N ASP A 155 -11.04 9.69 12.30
CA ASP A 155 -11.66 10.03 11.03
C ASP A 155 -11.42 8.97 9.96
N TYR A 156 -10.36 8.17 10.07
CA TYR A 156 -10.02 7.14 9.07
C TYR A 156 -10.51 5.75 9.45
N GLU A 157 -11.20 5.11 8.51
CA GLU A 157 -11.56 3.71 8.57
C GLU A 157 -10.66 2.89 7.65
N PHE A 158 -9.98 1.89 8.20
CA PHE A 158 -9.17 0.94 7.44
C PHE A 158 -9.96 -0.34 7.21
N SER A 159 -9.90 -0.86 5.99
CA SER A 159 -10.38 -2.20 5.67
C SER A 159 -9.44 -2.91 4.72
N SER A 160 -9.39 -4.23 4.81
CA SER A 160 -8.53 -5.05 3.95
C SER A 160 -9.28 -6.24 3.40
N ILE A 161 -8.91 -6.65 2.19
CA ILE A 161 -9.37 -7.89 1.56
C ILE A 161 -8.16 -8.62 0.97
N SER A 162 -8.20 -9.95 0.91
CA SER A 162 -7.13 -10.70 0.25
C SER A 162 -7.03 -10.30 -1.24
N ALA A 163 -5.84 -10.30 -1.81
CA ALA A 163 -5.63 -10.00 -3.23
C ALA A 163 -6.41 -10.97 -4.14
N THR A 164 -6.54 -12.24 -3.72
CA THR A 164 -7.40 -13.23 -4.41
C THR A 164 -8.86 -12.75 -4.47
N GLN A 165 -9.41 -12.27 -3.36
CA GLN A 165 -10.77 -11.71 -3.32
C GLN A 165 -10.86 -10.40 -4.10
N ALA A 166 -9.84 -9.53 -4.05
CA ALA A 166 -9.83 -8.28 -4.81
C ALA A 166 -9.89 -8.51 -6.33
N ILE A 167 -9.13 -9.49 -6.84
CA ILE A 167 -9.13 -9.88 -8.25
C ILE A 167 -10.51 -10.44 -8.65
N LYS A 168 -11.08 -11.34 -7.84
CA LYS A 168 -12.43 -11.91 -8.08
C LYS A 168 -13.54 -10.86 -7.98
N GLY A 169 -13.47 -9.99 -6.98
CA GLY A 169 -14.42 -8.91 -6.75
C GLY A 169 -14.44 -7.87 -7.86
N GLN A 170 -13.39 -7.74 -8.67
CA GLN A 170 -13.43 -6.94 -9.89
C GLN A 170 -14.11 -7.67 -11.06
N SER A 171 -13.98 -9.01 -11.15
CA SER A 171 -14.78 -9.81 -12.09
C SER A 171 -16.26 -9.84 -11.70
N GLU A 172 -16.55 -9.72 -10.40
CA GLU A 172 -17.90 -9.70 -9.86
C GLU A 172 -18.50 -8.30 -9.78
N ARG A 173 -17.74 -7.19 -9.66
CA ARG A 173 -18.26 -5.81 -9.70
C ARG A 173 -18.74 -5.32 -11.09
N VAL A 174 -18.82 -6.20 -12.08
CA VAL A 174 -19.76 -6.06 -13.23
C VAL A 174 -21.21 -6.39 -12.78
N LYS A 175 -21.39 -6.90 -11.56
CA LYS A 175 -22.63 -7.21 -10.86
C LYS A 175 -22.47 -6.89 -9.36
N GLU A 176 -22.95 -5.71 -8.99
CA GLU A 176 -23.22 -5.27 -7.62
C GLU A 176 -22.05 -4.89 -6.71
N ALA A 177 -22.16 -3.62 -6.28
CA ALA A 177 -21.49 -3.08 -5.13
C ALA A 177 -22.08 -3.68 -3.85
N THR A 178 -21.25 -4.24 -2.97
CA THR A 178 -21.56 -4.28 -1.53
C THR A 178 -20.26 -4.25 -0.73
N MET A 179 -20.17 -3.30 0.20
CA MET A 179 -19.18 -3.24 1.26
C MET A 179 -19.79 -3.85 2.52
N SER A 180 -19.08 -4.76 3.20
CA SER A 180 -19.29 -5.03 4.63
C SER A 180 -18.13 -5.81 5.24
N LYS A 181 -17.64 -5.28 6.38
CA LYS A 181 -16.90 -5.93 7.48
C LYS A 181 -15.51 -6.54 7.20
N VAL A 182 -14.45 -5.76 7.47
CA VAL A 182 -13.22 -6.25 8.14
C VAL A 182 -12.58 -5.07 8.91
N ALA A 183 -13.05 -4.81 10.13
CA ALA A 183 -12.52 -3.73 11.00
C ALA A 183 -12.13 -4.23 12.41
N HIS A 184 -12.04 -5.54 12.64
CA HIS A 184 -11.86 -6.07 14.00
C HIS A 184 -10.40 -6.29 14.42
N ASP A 185 -9.47 -6.48 13.49
CA ASP A 185 -8.10 -6.94 13.85
C ASP A 185 -7.06 -5.82 14.00
N TRP A 186 -7.37 -4.57 13.62
CA TRP A 186 -6.40 -3.46 13.62
C TRP A 186 -6.27 -2.72 14.96
N LYS A 187 -7.15 -2.98 15.92
CA LYS A 187 -7.11 -2.34 17.25
C LYS A 187 -5.91 -2.73 18.10
N VAL A 188 -5.15 -3.75 17.72
CA VAL A 188 -3.99 -4.24 18.48
C VAL A 188 -2.70 -3.48 18.14
N LEU A 189 -2.63 -2.83 16.97
CA LEU A 189 -1.42 -2.11 16.52
C LEU A 189 -1.44 -0.59 16.83
N ILE A 190 -2.54 -0.08 17.39
CA ILE A 190 -2.75 1.37 17.66
C ILE A 190 -2.82 1.64 19.17
N ASN A 191 -2.59 0.64 20.03
CA ASN A 191 -2.54 0.79 21.49
C ASN A 191 -1.13 0.55 22.02
#